data_AF-A0A9D7JHQ7-F1
#
_entry.id   AF-A0A9D7JHQ7-F1
#
_cell.length_a   1.000
_cell.length_b   1.000
_cell.length_c   1.000
_cell.angle_alpha   90.00
_cell.angle_beta   90.00
_cell.angle_gamma   90.00
#
_symmetry.space_group_name_H-M   'P 1'
#
loop_
_entity.id
_entity.type
_entity.pdbx_description
1 polymer ?
#
loop_
_entity_poly.entity_id
_entity_poly.type
_entity_poly.pdbx_seq_one_letter_code
_entity_poly.pdbx_strand_id
1 'polypeptide(L)'
;MIELDGVSADRETDLGEALMMASGGSAAGEPLALFRSAAARDPAHIRSRYYIAGEATRAGDFEVARTAWEALLQLARGDEAWVPNAQAGLDAALAGLGGATPGDGVDQGTIESMVDGLAARLADSGGTIGEWTRLVRSRLVLGQTGLAQQAYDAARAAYPDASVRTELDVLAADHGLVASN
;
A
#
# COMPACT_ATOMS: atom_id res chain seq x y z
N MET A 1 -3.66 -49.73 -2.76
CA MET A 1 -4.94 -49.41 -3.41
C MET A 1 -4.89 -47.91 -3.67
N ILE A 2 -4.54 -47.50 -4.90
CA ILE A 2 -4.49 -46.09 -5.28
C ILE A 2 -5.88 -45.77 -5.77
N GLU A 3 -6.65 -45.01 -4.99
CA GLU A 3 -7.98 -44.57 -5.40
C GLU A 3 -7.83 -43.58 -6.57
N LEU A 4 -8.18 -44.07 -7.76
CA LEU A 4 -8.42 -43.28 -8.96
C LEU A 4 -9.76 -42.56 -8.81
N ASP A 5 -9.88 -41.65 -7.84
CA ASP A 5 -11.12 -40.89 -7.65
C ASP A 5 -11.15 -39.66 -8.56
N GLY A 6 -12.27 -39.45 -9.25
CA GLY A 6 -12.43 -38.50 -10.35
C GLY A 6 -12.04 -37.05 -10.02
N VAL A 7 -11.57 -36.30 -11.02
CA VAL A 7 -11.36 -34.84 -11.04
C VAL A 7 -11.23 -34.21 -9.65
N SER A 8 -10.03 -34.25 -9.05
CA SER A 8 -9.72 -33.52 -7.82
C SER A 8 -9.20 -32.12 -8.16
N ALA A 9 -9.31 -31.18 -7.21
CA ALA A 9 -8.73 -29.84 -7.36
C ALA A 9 -7.22 -29.91 -7.66
N ASP A 10 -6.51 -30.88 -7.05
CA ASP A 10 -5.10 -31.16 -7.37
C ASP A 10 -4.90 -31.56 -8.83
N ARG A 11 -5.67 -32.52 -9.36
CA ARG A 11 -5.51 -32.97 -10.76
C ARG A 11 -5.84 -31.88 -11.78
N GLU A 12 -6.86 -31.07 -11.51
CA GLU A 12 -7.19 -29.91 -12.37
C GLU A 12 -6.06 -28.88 -12.33
N THR A 13 -5.47 -28.64 -11.15
CA THR A 13 -4.34 -27.73 -10.98
C THR A 13 -3.07 -28.27 -11.67
N ASP A 14 -2.76 -29.56 -11.52
CA ASP A 14 -1.61 -30.19 -12.17
C ASP A 14 -1.73 -30.13 -13.70
N LEU A 15 -2.94 -30.35 -14.24
CA LEU A 15 -3.20 -30.21 -15.68
C LEU A 15 -3.04 -28.75 -16.14
N GLY A 16 -3.56 -27.80 -15.35
CA GLY A 16 -3.39 -26.37 -15.63
C GLY A 16 -1.92 -25.96 -15.66
N GLU A 17 -1.11 -26.45 -14.71
CA GLU A 17 0.33 -26.19 -14.67
C GLU A 17 1.05 -26.79 -15.88
N ALA A 18 0.70 -28.01 -16.27
CA ALA A 18 1.26 -28.65 -17.47
C ALA A 18 0.97 -27.84 -18.75
N LEU A 19 -0.26 -27.34 -18.89
CA LEU A 19 -0.66 -26.50 -20.02
C LEU A 19 0.01 -25.10 -19.97
N MET A 20 0.20 -24.54 -18.79
CA MET A 20 0.94 -23.28 -18.60
C MET A 20 2.39 -23.43 -19.05
N MET A 21 3.06 -24.52 -18.65
CA MET A 21 4.43 -24.82 -19.08
C MET A 21 4.52 -25.00 -20.60
N ALA A 22 3.55 -25.69 -21.20
CA ALA A 22 3.46 -25.83 -22.66
C ALA A 22 3.24 -24.48 -23.38
N SER A 23 2.62 -23.52 -22.71
CA SER A 23 2.30 -22.17 -23.22
C SER A 23 3.34 -21.12 -22.84
N GLY A 24 4.57 -21.53 -22.51
CA GLY A 24 5.66 -20.61 -22.19
C GLY A 24 5.51 -19.88 -20.85
N GLY A 25 4.77 -20.46 -19.90
CA GLY A 25 4.59 -19.92 -18.54
C GLY A 25 3.38 -19.00 -18.37
N SER A 26 2.56 -18.82 -19.42
CA SER A 26 1.32 -18.04 -19.34
C SER A 26 0.17 -18.89 -18.80
N ALA A 27 -0.48 -18.44 -17.72
CA ALA A 27 -1.68 -19.10 -17.22
C ALA A 27 -2.95 -18.69 -17.99
N ALA A 28 -2.87 -17.71 -18.90
CA ALA A 28 -4.01 -17.25 -19.69
C ALA A 28 -4.68 -18.39 -20.49
N GLY A 29 -6.01 -18.33 -20.62
CA GLY A 29 -6.79 -19.28 -21.40
C GLY A 29 -7.18 -20.53 -20.61
N GLU A 30 -6.92 -21.70 -21.19
CA GLU A 30 -7.31 -23.01 -20.63
C GLU A 30 -6.70 -23.32 -19.26
N PRO A 31 -5.42 -23.00 -18.96
CA PRO A 31 -4.86 -23.18 -17.62
C PRO A 31 -5.65 -22.42 -16.54
N LEU A 32 -5.99 -21.14 -16.78
CA LEU A 32 -6.77 -20.32 -15.85
C LEU A 32 -8.17 -20.89 -15.62
N ALA A 33 -8.81 -21.45 -16.65
CA ALA A 33 -10.10 -22.10 -16.51
C ALA A 33 -10.02 -23.33 -15.58
N LEU A 34 -8.97 -24.13 -15.71
CA LEU A 34 -8.72 -25.28 -14.83
C LEU A 34 -8.45 -24.86 -13.38
N PHE A 35 -7.65 -23.82 -13.17
CA PHE A 35 -7.42 -23.30 -11.81
C PHE A 35 -8.71 -22.77 -11.17
N ARG A 36 -9.55 -22.06 -11.94
CA ARG A 36 -10.85 -21.58 -11.45
C ARG A 36 -11.79 -22.74 -11.12
N SER A 37 -11.81 -23.80 -11.94
CA SER A 37 -12.55 -25.03 -11.65
C SER A 37 -12.07 -25.67 -10.34
N ALA A 38 -10.75 -25.82 -10.18
CA ALA A 38 -10.14 -26.37 -8.98
C ALA A 38 -10.48 -25.55 -7.72
N ALA A 39 -10.39 -24.22 -7.79
CA ALA A 39 -10.73 -23.33 -6.68
C ALA A 39 -12.24 -23.29 -6.36
N ALA A 40 -13.10 -23.58 -7.34
CA ALA A 40 -14.54 -23.72 -7.11
C ALA A 40 -14.89 -25.06 -6.45
N ARG A 41 -14.15 -26.12 -6.79
CA ARG A 41 -14.29 -27.46 -6.20
C ARG A 41 -13.77 -27.50 -4.75
N ASP A 42 -12.63 -26.88 -4.50
CA ASP A 42 -12.06 -26.71 -3.16
C ASP A 42 -11.67 -25.24 -2.92
N PRO A 43 -12.51 -24.48 -2.18
CA PRO A 43 -12.21 -23.10 -1.83
C PRO A 43 -10.95 -22.92 -1.00
N ALA A 44 -10.47 -23.94 -0.28
CA ALA A 44 -9.26 -23.88 0.52
C ALA A 44 -8.00 -24.28 -0.26
N HIS A 45 -8.13 -24.62 -1.55
CA HIS A 45 -7.02 -25.09 -2.37
C HIS A 45 -6.05 -23.95 -2.71
N ILE A 46 -4.97 -23.84 -1.94
CA ILE A 46 -3.98 -22.75 -1.99
C ILE A 46 -3.37 -22.59 -3.39
N ARG A 47 -2.94 -23.70 -4.02
CA ARG A 47 -2.15 -23.66 -5.26
C ARG A 47 -2.93 -23.09 -6.45
N SER A 48 -4.19 -23.48 -6.61
CA SER A 48 -5.04 -22.97 -7.70
C SER A 48 -5.34 -21.47 -7.53
N ARG A 49 -5.65 -21.04 -6.31
CA ARG A 49 -5.89 -19.62 -5.98
C ARG A 49 -4.65 -18.77 -6.21
N TYR A 50 -3.47 -19.28 -5.86
CA TYR A 50 -2.19 -18.62 -6.13
C TYR A 50 -2.00 -18.35 -7.63
N TYR A 51 -2.22 -19.35 -8.49
CA TYR A 51 -2.11 -19.16 -9.94
C TYR A 51 -3.15 -18.19 -10.51
N ILE A 52 -4.39 -18.21 -10.01
CA ILE A 52 -5.43 -17.25 -10.44
C ILE A 52 -5.02 -15.82 -10.10
N ALA A 53 -4.54 -15.58 -8.88
CA ALA A 53 -4.16 -14.26 -8.41
C ALA A 53 -2.91 -13.74 -9.15
N GLY A 54 -1.91 -14.61 -9.37
CA GLY A 54 -0.73 -14.29 -10.16
C GLY A 54 -1.07 -13.92 -11.61
N GLU A 55 -1.98 -14.66 -12.24
CA GLU A 55 -2.39 -14.37 -13.61
C GLU A 55 -3.17 -13.05 -13.71
N ALA A 56 -4.06 -12.76 -12.75
CA ALA A 56 -4.75 -11.48 -12.69
C ALA A 56 -3.76 -10.31 -12.54
N THR A 57 -2.71 -10.49 -11.73
CA THR A 57 -1.64 -9.48 -11.56
C THR A 57 -0.90 -9.24 -12.87
N ARG A 58 -0.55 -10.33 -13.57
CA ARG A 58 0.15 -10.27 -14.86
C ARG A 58 -0.70 -9.67 -15.97
N ALA A 59 -2.01 -9.91 -15.96
CA ALA A 59 -2.97 -9.37 -16.92
C ALA A 59 -3.26 -7.87 -16.71
N GLY A 60 -2.84 -7.29 -15.57
CA GLY A 60 -3.15 -5.92 -15.19
C GLY A 60 -4.55 -5.76 -14.57
N ASP A 61 -5.25 -6.86 -14.29
CA ASP A 61 -6.55 -6.88 -13.63
C ASP A 61 -6.37 -6.73 -12.11
N PHE A 62 -5.77 -5.60 -11.70
CA PHE A 62 -5.23 -5.45 -10.36
C PHE A 62 -6.31 -5.47 -9.25
N GLU A 63 -7.55 -5.05 -9.52
CA GLU A 63 -8.66 -5.19 -8.55
C GLU A 63 -9.01 -6.66 -8.28
N VAL A 64 -9.02 -7.47 -9.35
CA VAL A 64 -9.27 -8.91 -9.27
C VAL A 64 -8.11 -9.59 -8.56
N ALA A 65 -6.87 -9.19 -8.89
CA ALA A 65 -5.67 -9.70 -8.26
C ALA A 65 -5.65 -9.39 -6.75
N ARG A 66 -5.92 -8.14 -6.34
CA ARG A 66 -6.00 -7.73 -4.93
C ARG A 66 -6.97 -8.61 -4.15
N THR A 67 -8.20 -8.73 -4.65
CA THR A 67 -9.25 -9.55 -4.02
C THR A 67 -8.83 -11.02 -3.92
N ALA A 68 -8.19 -11.57 -4.96
CA ALA A 68 -7.74 -12.95 -4.99
C ALA A 68 -6.57 -13.21 -4.02
N TRP A 69 -5.60 -12.30 -3.94
CA TRP A 69 -4.47 -12.40 -3.00
C TRP A 69 -4.92 -12.25 -1.55
N GLU A 70 -5.82 -11.30 -1.24
CA GLU A 70 -6.41 -11.16 0.10
C GLU A 70 -7.14 -12.44 0.53
N ALA A 71 -7.97 -13.00 -0.34
CA ALA A 71 -8.69 -14.23 -0.07
C ALA A 71 -7.76 -15.45 0.10
N LEU A 72 -6.60 -15.45 -0.58
CA LEU A 72 -5.58 -16.48 -0.41
C LEU A 72 -4.88 -16.34 0.95
N LEU A 73 -4.48 -15.14 1.33
CA LEU A 73 -3.80 -14.86 2.60
C LEU A 73 -4.68 -15.15 3.81
N GLN A 74 -6.01 -15.01 3.69
CA GLN A 74 -6.95 -15.43 4.75
C GLN A 74 -6.92 -16.94 5.04
N LEU A 75 -6.38 -17.76 4.14
CA LEU A 75 -6.23 -19.21 4.35
C LEU A 75 -4.92 -19.58 5.07
N ALA A 76 -4.01 -18.63 5.24
CA ALA A 76 -2.76 -18.83 5.98
C ALA A 76 -3.05 -19.15 7.45
N ARG A 77 -2.35 -20.13 8.01
CA ARG A 77 -2.42 -20.50 9.43
C ARG A 77 -1.16 -20.12 10.20
N GLY A 78 -0.12 -19.65 9.52
CA GLY A 78 1.11 -19.18 10.14
C GLY A 78 2.15 -18.80 9.10
N ASP A 79 3.33 -19.41 9.23
CA ASP A 79 4.52 -19.10 8.42
C ASP A 79 4.68 -20.10 7.27
N GLU A 80 3.63 -20.24 6.45
CA GLU A 80 3.71 -21.10 5.27
C GLU A 80 4.56 -20.46 4.16
N ALA A 81 5.36 -21.27 3.46
CA ALA A 81 6.32 -20.80 2.45
C ALA A 81 5.70 -20.00 1.28
N TRP A 82 4.40 -20.14 1.04
CA TRP A 82 3.68 -19.39 0.01
C TRP A 82 3.24 -17.99 0.46
N VAL A 83 3.17 -17.75 1.78
CA VAL A 83 2.64 -16.50 2.37
C VAL A 83 3.48 -15.29 1.96
N PRO A 84 4.83 -15.30 2.07
CA PRO A 84 5.63 -14.15 1.65
C PRO A 84 5.45 -13.80 0.17
N ASN A 85 5.30 -14.83 -0.69
CA ASN A 85 5.10 -14.62 -2.12
C ASN A 85 3.68 -14.10 -2.43
N ALA A 86 2.66 -14.58 -1.71
CA ALA A 86 1.30 -14.07 -1.84
C ALA A 86 1.17 -12.62 -1.34
N GLN A 87 1.90 -12.25 -0.29
CA GLN A 87 2.03 -10.85 0.17
C GLN A 87 2.66 -9.99 -0.91
N ALA A 88 3.78 -10.40 -1.49
CA ALA A 88 4.42 -9.68 -2.59
C ALA A 88 3.50 -9.54 -3.82
N GLY A 89 2.68 -10.56 -4.11
CA GLY A 89 1.65 -10.51 -5.15
C GLY A 89 0.56 -9.48 -4.85
N LEU A 90 0.09 -9.40 -3.60
CA LEU A 90 -0.86 -8.39 -3.15
C LEU A 90 -0.26 -6.98 -3.30
N ASP A 91 0.97 -6.77 -2.84
CA ASP A 91 1.67 -5.50 -2.99
C ASP A 91 1.81 -5.09 -4.46
N ALA A 92 2.13 -6.02 -5.35
CA ALA A 92 2.20 -5.77 -6.78
C ALA A 92 0.84 -5.38 -7.38
N ALA A 93 -0.24 -6.02 -6.95
CA ALA A 93 -1.60 -5.65 -7.36
C ALA A 93 -1.97 -4.24 -6.88
N LEU A 94 -1.68 -3.92 -5.61
CA LEU A 94 -1.95 -2.60 -5.03
C LEU A 94 -1.13 -1.49 -5.69
N ALA A 95 0.13 -1.78 -6.03
CA ALA A 95 0.97 -0.86 -6.82
C ALA A 95 0.37 -0.62 -8.21
N GLY A 96 -0.13 -1.67 -8.87
CA GLY A 96 -0.77 -1.59 -10.17
C GLY A 96 -2.07 -0.79 -10.20
N LEU A 97 -2.80 -0.73 -9.07
CA LEU A 97 -3.99 0.11 -8.89
C LEU A 97 -3.68 1.60 -8.72
N GLY A 98 -2.41 2.01 -8.77
CA GLY A 98 -2.00 3.39 -8.51
C GLY A 98 -1.44 3.61 -7.11
N GLY A 99 -1.07 2.54 -6.40
CA GLY A 99 -0.26 2.62 -5.18
C GLY A 99 -1.07 3.01 -3.95
N ALA A 100 -1.80 2.05 -3.40
CA ALA A 100 -2.25 2.11 -2.00
C ALA A 100 -1.82 0.82 -1.31
N THR A 101 -0.64 0.83 -0.69
CA THR A 101 -0.24 -0.19 0.29
C THR A 101 -1.25 -0.20 1.45
N PRO A 102 -1.59 -1.36 2.04
CA PRO A 102 -2.41 -1.42 3.25
C PRO A 102 -1.52 -0.99 4.41
N GLY A 103 -1.53 0.32 4.65
CA GLY A 103 -0.72 1.03 5.63
C GLY A 103 -1.01 2.53 5.61
N ASP A 104 -1.33 3.08 4.44
CA ASP A 104 -1.66 4.49 4.27
C ASP A 104 -2.83 4.65 3.30
N GLY A 105 -4.05 4.46 3.83
CA GLY A 105 -5.26 5.03 3.26
C GLY A 105 -5.34 6.50 3.65
N VAL A 106 -4.41 7.32 3.16
CA VAL A 106 -4.45 8.76 3.35
C VAL A 106 -4.50 9.38 1.96
N ASP A 107 -5.72 9.62 1.47
CA ASP A 107 -5.94 10.50 0.32
C ASP A 107 -5.16 11.79 0.52
N GLN A 108 -4.72 12.47 -0.55
CA GLN A 108 -4.10 13.80 -0.40
C GLN A 108 -4.93 14.72 0.51
N GLY A 109 -6.26 14.73 0.35
CA GLY A 109 -7.19 15.44 1.24
C GLY A 109 -7.22 14.93 2.69
N THR A 110 -6.94 13.66 2.91
CA THR A 110 -6.82 13.07 4.25
C THR A 110 -5.45 13.40 4.87
N ILE A 111 -4.36 13.48 4.08
CA ILE A 111 -3.02 13.89 4.55
C ILE A 111 -3.09 15.36 4.95
N GLU A 112 -3.73 16.18 4.12
CA GLU A 112 -4.03 17.57 4.41
C GLU A 112 -4.84 17.71 5.70
N SER A 113 -5.91 16.92 5.86
CA SER A 113 -6.72 16.93 7.09
C SER A 113 -5.94 16.49 8.34
N MET A 114 -5.02 15.53 8.21
CA MET A 114 -4.16 15.10 9.32
C MET A 114 -3.11 16.16 9.69
N VAL A 115 -2.49 16.78 8.69
CA VAL A 115 -1.52 17.87 8.85
C VAL A 115 -2.19 19.11 9.45
N ASP A 116 -3.43 19.42 9.04
CA ASP A 116 -4.22 20.51 9.61
C ASP A 116 -4.68 20.22 11.04
N GLY A 117 -5.07 18.98 11.35
CA GLY A 117 -5.36 18.56 12.72
C GLY A 117 -4.15 18.69 13.64
N LEU A 118 -2.96 18.31 13.14
CA LEU A 118 -1.71 18.50 13.87
C LEU A 118 -1.39 19.99 14.08
N ALA A 119 -1.57 20.82 13.05
CA ALA A 119 -1.35 22.26 13.15
C ALA A 119 -2.28 22.93 14.18
N ALA A 120 -3.57 22.57 14.17
CA ALA A 120 -4.54 23.10 15.13
C ALA A 120 -4.19 22.70 16.57
N ARG A 121 -3.80 21.44 16.80
CA ARG A 121 -3.36 20.97 18.12
C ARG A 121 -2.10 21.69 18.59
N LEU A 122 -1.10 21.85 17.73
CA LEU A 122 0.14 22.55 18.06
C LEU A 122 -0.13 24.02 18.40
N ALA A 123 -1.05 24.67 17.70
CA ALA A 123 -1.45 26.05 17.99
C ALA A 123 -2.21 26.21 19.31
N ASP A 124 -3.08 25.24 19.65
CA ASP A 124 -3.94 25.30 20.83
C ASP A 124 -3.25 24.81 22.11
N SER A 125 -2.68 23.61 22.06
CA SER A 125 -2.07 22.95 23.23
C SER A 125 -0.57 23.23 23.36
N GLY A 126 0.03 23.85 22.35
CA GLY A 126 1.48 23.96 22.24
C GLY A 126 2.12 22.62 21.85
N GLY A 127 3.35 22.70 21.35
CA GLY A 127 4.19 21.56 21.06
C GLY A 127 5.62 21.98 20.90
N THR A 128 6.54 21.03 20.73
CA THR A 128 7.98 21.32 20.65
C THR A 128 8.35 22.02 19.34
N ILE A 129 9.45 22.77 19.34
CA ILE A 129 9.93 23.41 18.11
C ILE A 129 10.22 22.40 16.98
N GLY A 130 10.63 21.17 17.32
CA GLY A 130 10.84 20.10 16.34
C GLY A 130 9.54 19.63 15.67
N GLU A 131 8.42 19.64 16.39
CA GLU A 131 7.10 19.35 15.81
C GLU A 131 6.66 20.45 14.85
N TRP A 132 6.91 21.72 15.21
CA TRP A 132 6.69 22.86 14.32
C TRP A 132 7.55 22.80 13.05
N THR A 133 8.84 22.47 13.18
CA THR A 133 9.75 22.29 12.03
C THR A 133 9.27 21.16 11.12
N ARG A 134 8.82 20.04 11.69
CA ARG A 134 8.25 18.93 10.92
C ARG A 134 7.00 19.37 10.16
N LEU A 135 6.09 20.09 10.82
CA LEU A 135 4.85 20.59 10.21
C LEU A 135 5.13 21.47 8.98
N VAL A 136 6.05 22.43 9.12
CA VAL A 136 6.44 23.33 8.02
C VAL A 136 7.07 22.53 6.88
N ARG A 137 7.99 21.60 7.17
CA ARG A 137 8.63 20.74 6.17
C ARG A 137 7.61 19.91 5.39
N SER A 138 6.65 19.28 6.07
CA SER A 138 5.60 18.48 5.43
C SER A 138 4.75 19.33 4.47
N ARG A 139 4.33 20.52 4.88
CA ARG A 139 3.53 21.44 4.04
C ARG A 139 4.32 21.93 2.81
N LEU A 140 5.62 22.15 2.95
CA LEU A 140 6.50 22.52 1.83
C LEU A 140 6.65 21.39 0.80
N VAL A 141 6.82 20.15 1.26
CA VAL A 141 6.86 18.96 0.37
C VAL A 141 5.55 18.78 -0.39
N LEU A 142 4.42 19.10 0.24
CA LEU A 142 3.10 19.07 -0.37
C LEU A 142 2.81 20.26 -1.29
N GLY A 143 3.73 21.23 -1.43
CA GLY A 143 3.55 22.44 -2.26
C GLY A 143 2.61 23.49 -1.65
N GLN A 144 2.23 23.33 -0.38
CA GLN A 144 1.30 24.21 0.33
C GLN A 144 2.01 25.41 0.96
N THR A 145 2.72 26.21 0.16
CA THR A 145 3.56 27.31 0.64
C THR A 145 2.80 28.31 1.53
N GLY A 146 1.53 28.60 1.21
CA GLY A 146 0.69 29.49 2.03
C GLY A 146 0.34 28.94 3.42
N LEU A 147 0.17 27.62 3.55
CA LEU A 147 -0.05 26.97 4.85
C LEU A 147 1.26 26.75 5.61
N ALA A 148 2.37 26.54 4.90
CA ALA A 148 3.70 26.47 5.48
C ALA A 148 4.07 27.81 6.14
N GLN A 149 3.77 28.93 5.48
CA GLN A 149 3.94 30.28 6.01
C GLN A 149 3.16 30.49 7.32
N GLN A 150 1.89 30.08 7.36
CA GLN A 150 1.06 30.19 8.58
C GLN A 150 1.60 29.34 9.74
N ALA A 151 2.09 28.13 9.46
CA ALA A 151 2.73 27.28 10.48
C ALA A 151 4.03 27.90 10.99
N TYR A 152 4.83 28.51 10.12
CA TYR A 152 6.05 29.20 10.50
C TYR A 152 5.79 30.40 11.42
N ASP A 153 4.79 31.23 11.09
CA ASP A 153 4.42 32.39 11.91
C ASP A 153 3.86 31.95 13.28
N ALA A 154 3.03 30.90 13.33
CA ALA A 154 2.53 30.33 14.58
C ALA A 154 3.65 29.77 15.46
N ALA A 155 4.63 29.09 14.86
CA ALA A 155 5.79 28.57 15.57
C ALA A 155 6.65 29.69 16.17
N ARG A 156 6.85 30.81 15.46
CA ARG A 156 7.59 31.98 15.98
C ARG A 156 6.86 32.66 17.13
N ALA A 157 5.52 32.72 17.09
CA ALA A 157 4.71 33.24 18.18
C ALA A 157 4.81 32.35 19.43
N ALA A 158 4.80 31.02 19.26
CA ALA A 158 4.98 30.07 20.35
C ALA A 158 6.42 30.03 20.91
N TYR A 159 7.42 30.23 20.04
CA TYR A 159 8.84 30.21 20.38
C TYR A 159 9.53 31.52 19.96
N PRO A 160 9.44 32.58 20.79
CA PRO A 160 10.01 33.89 20.46
C PRO A 160 11.55 33.92 20.45
N ASP A 161 12.21 32.97 21.12
CA ASP A 161 13.68 32.83 21.10
C ASP A 161 14.18 32.25 19.77
N ALA A 162 14.94 33.05 19.02
CA ALA A 162 15.55 32.67 17.74
C ALA A 162 16.53 31.49 17.89
N SER A 163 17.23 31.40 19.02
CA SER A 163 18.26 30.38 19.25
C SER A 163 17.66 28.97 19.21
N VAL A 164 16.43 28.83 19.70
CA VAL A 164 15.70 27.56 19.78
C VAL A 164 15.08 27.16 18.42
N ARG A 165 14.77 28.13 17.56
CA ARG A 165 14.14 27.91 16.25
C ARG A 165 15.10 27.99 15.06
N THR A 166 16.40 27.88 15.29
CA THR A 166 17.43 27.98 14.23
C THR A 166 17.14 27.07 13.04
N GLU A 167 16.78 25.80 13.26
CA GLU A 167 16.48 24.85 12.17
C GLU A 167 15.23 25.28 11.37
N LEU A 168 14.21 25.78 12.06
CA LEU A 168 12.98 26.26 11.44
C LEU A 168 13.23 27.51 10.60
N ASP A 169 14.02 28.46 11.11
CA ASP A 169 14.36 29.70 10.40
C ASP A 169 15.22 29.41 9.14
N VAL A 170 16.15 28.45 9.21
CA VAL A 170 16.93 28.00 8.04
C VAL A 170 16.03 27.34 6.98
N LEU A 171 15.15 26.43 7.41
CA LEU A 171 14.19 25.78 6.52
C LEU A 171 13.28 26.82 5.84
N ALA A 172 12.80 27.80 6.59
CA ALA A 172 11.98 28.87 6.06
C ALA A 172 12.72 29.68 4.98
N ALA A 173 13.97 30.07 5.26
CA ALA A 173 14.79 30.84 4.33
C ALA A 173 15.10 30.09 3.02
N ASP A 174 15.44 28.80 3.10
CA ASP A 174 15.75 27.96 1.94
C ASP A 174 14.57 27.86 0.96
N HIS A 175 13.35 27.85 1.51
CA HIS A 175 12.10 27.73 0.74
C HIS A 175 11.39 29.06 0.48
N GLY A 176 12.03 30.20 0.79
CA GLY A 176 11.51 31.54 0.50
C GLY A 176 10.33 31.97 1.38
N LEU A 177 10.13 31.33 2.54
CA LEU A 177 9.17 31.78 3.55
C LEU A 177 9.71 33.04 4.23
N VAL A 178 8.84 34.02 4.47
CA VAL A 178 9.19 35.33 5.01
C VAL A 178 8.62 35.48 6.40
N ALA A 179 9.41 35.94 7.36
CA ALA A 179 8.89 36.25 8.69
C ALA A 179 7.85 37.38 8.59
N SER A 180 6.60 37.09 8.93
CA SER A 180 5.60 38.14 9.10
C SER A 180 5.96 38.94 10.35
N ASN A 181 6.02 40.28 10.21
CA ASN A 181 6.42 41.21 11.26
C ASN A 181 5.25 41.61 12.16
#